data_AF-A0A1V3J475-F1
#
_entry.id   AF-A0A1V3J475-F1
#
_cell.length_a   1.000
_cell.length_b   1.000
_cell.length_c   1.000
_cell.angle_alpha   90.00
_cell.angle_beta   90.00
_cell.angle_gamma   90.00
#
_symmetry.space_group_name_H-M   'P 1'
#
loop_
_entity.id
_entity.type
_entity.pdbx_description
1 polymer ?
#
loop_
_entity_poly.entity_id
_entity_poly.type
_entity_poly.pdbx_seq_one_letter_code
_entity_poly.pdbx_strand_id
1 'polypeptide(L)'
;MLSFKEFAYAFQSSVQEAEALGLKGEELSSKALKTFQFKCGGLNLYIPKWKSSHQTSDRDKAIIEEFNGINHTELAKKYGLSVQWIYSILRKSKKKQEKAQNETH
;
A
#
# COMPACT_ATOMS: atom_id res chain seq x y z
N MET A 1 -16.37 -4.32 12.06
CA MET A 1 -15.28 -4.34 11.05
C MET A 1 -13.99 -4.40 11.84
N LEU A 2 -13.12 -5.40 11.63
CA LEU A 2 -11.82 -5.42 12.29
C LEU A 2 -11.01 -4.20 11.84
N SER A 3 -10.43 -3.48 12.80
CA SER A 3 -9.41 -2.48 12.52
C SER A 3 -8.15 -3.13 11.94
N PHE A 4 -7.33 -2.34 11.25
CA PHE A 4 -6.04 -2.83 10.74
C PHE A 4 -5.14 -3.37 11.86
N LYS A 5 -5.19 -2.76 13.05
CA LYS A 5 -4.41 -3.18 14.23
C LYS A 5 -4.84 -4.57 14.71
N GLU A 6 -6.15 -4.82 14.79
CA GLU A 6 -6.69 -6.12 15.18
C GLU A 6 -6.36 -7.20 14.13
N PHE A 7 -6.39 -6.84 12.84
CA PHE A 7 -6.03 -7.76 11.75
C PHE A 7 -4.55 -8.15 11.82
N ALA A 8 -3.66 -7.17 11.97
CA ALA A 8 -2.23 -7.40 12.11
C ALA A 8 -1.91 -8.26 13.35
N TYR A 9 -2.58 -7.98 14.47
CA TYR A 9 -2.45 -8.77 15.70
C TYR A 9 -2.93 -10.22 15.52
N ALA A 10 -4.05 -10.43 14.83
CA ALA A 10 -4.55 -11.78 14.52
C ALA A 10 -3.56 -12.57 13.66
N PHE A 11 -2.91 -11.93 12.68
CA PHE A 11 -1.87 -12.56 11.88
C PHE A 11 -0.65 -12.92 12.73
N GLN A 12 -0.10 -11.95 13.47
CA GLN A 12 1.05 -12.16 14.36
C GLN A 12 0.82 -13.29 15.36
N SER A 13 -0.31 -13.27 16.06
CA SER A 13 -0.64 -14.30 17.07
C SER A 13 -0.80 -15.69 16.45
N SER A 14 -1.21 -15.80 15.18
CA SER A 14 -1.35 -17.08 14.49
C SER A 14 0.01 -17.67 14.09
N VAL A 15 0.97 -16.82 13.73
CA VAL A 15 2.36 -17.22 13.48
C VAL A 15 3.03 -17.67 14.79
N GLN A 16 2.89 -16.89 15.86
CA GLN A 16 3.47 -17.22 17.17
C GLN A 16 2.93 -18.55 17.72
N GLU A 17 1.64 -18.86 17.52
CA GLU A 17 1.06 -20.13 17.92
C GLU A 17 1.68 -21.31 17.14
N ALA A 18 1.92 -21.15 15.85
CA ALA A 18 2.56 -22.18 15.03
C ALA A 18 4.05 -22.37 15.40
N GLU A 19 4.76 -21.28 15.72
CA GLU A 19 6.14 -21.31 16.20
C GLU A 19 6.27 -21.98 17.58
N ALA A 20 5.32 -21.73 18.48
CA ALA A 20 5.29 -22.35 19.81
C ALA A 20 5.16 -23.89 19.76
N LEU A 21 4.63 -24.43 18.66
CA LEU A 21 4.56 -25.87 18.39
C LEU A 21 5.86 -26.44 17.80
N GLY A 22 6.89 -25.61 17.61
CA GLY A 22 8.18 -26.02 17.04
C GLY A 22 8.12 -26.33 15.54
N LEU A 23 7.02 -25.98 14.87
CA LEU A 23 6.83 -26.22 13.44
C LEU A 23 7.80 -25.38 12.61
N LYS A 24 8.16 -25.86 11.42
CA LYS A 24 9.03 -25.14 10.47
C LYS A 24 8.51 -25.26 9.05
N GLY A 25 9.00 -24.38 8.17
CA GLY A 25 8.74 -24.44 6.73
C GLY A 25 7.24 -24.41 6.39
N GLU A 26 6.82 -25.38 5.59
CA GLU A 26 5.44 -25.50 5.11
C GLU A 26 4.45 -25.81 6.23
N GLU A 27 4.82 -26.65 7.20
CA GLU A 27 3.93 -27.05 8.29
C GLU A 27 3.59 -25.87 9.20
N LEU A 28 4.59 -25.04 9.53
CA LEU A 28 4.38 -23.78 10.25
C LEU A 28 3.41 -22.89 9.48
N SER A 29 3.68 -22.73 8.18
CA SER A 29 2.89 -21.86 7.31
C SER A 29 1.43 -22.32 7.23
N SER A 30 1.20 -23.62 7.06
CA SER A 30 -0.13 -24.24 7.00
C SER A 30 -0.89 -24.08 8.32
N LYS A 31 -0.22 -24.31 9.47
CA LYS A 31 -0.83 -24.14 10.79
C LYS A 31 -1.18 -22.68 11.05
N ALA A 32 -0.25 -21.76 10.79
CA ALA A 32 -0.47 -20.33 10.96
C ALA A 32 -1.63 -19.82 10.10
N LEU A 33 -1.73 -20.25 8.84
CA LEU A 33 -2.82 -19.88 7.95
C LEU A 33 -4.18 -20.41 8.42
N LYS A 34 -4.25 -21.66 8.90
CA LYS A 34 -5.50 -22.22 9.45
C LYS A 34 -5.96 -21.48 10.70
N THR A 35 -5.05 -21.19 11.62
CA THR A 35 -5.36 -20.41 12.83
C THR A 35 -5.79 -18.98 12.47
N PHE A 36 -5.11 -18.34 11.51
CA PHE A 36 -5.46 -17.01 11.04
C PHE A 36 -6.84 -16.98 10.37
N GLN A 37 -7.14 -17.98 9.53
CA GLN A 37 -8.45 -18.17 8.92
C GLN A 37 -9.56 -18.33 9.96
N PHE A 38 -9.32 -19.04 11.06
CA PHE A 38 -10.31 -19.17 12.13
C PHE A 38 -10.59 -17.82 12.81
N LYS A 39 -9.55 -17.02 13.07
CA LYS A 39 -9.67 -15.71 13.75
C LYS A 39 -10.28 -14.61 12.86
N CYS A 40 -10.03 -14.68 11.55
CA CYS A 40 -10.38 -13.63 10.59
C CYS A 40 -11.36 -14.10 9.50
N GLY A 41 -11.94 -15.28 9.67
CA GLY A 41 -12.87 -15.88 8.71
C GLY A 41 -14.07 -14.97 8.46
N GLY A 42 -14.45 -14.83 7.18
CA GLY A 42 -15.54 -13.94 6.76
C GLY A 42 -15.09 -12.51 6.40
N LEU A 43 -13.83 -12.15 6.64
CA LEU A 43 -13.26 -10.91 6.09
C LEU A 43 -12.90 -11.09 4.61
N ASN A 44 -13.17 -10.07 3.80
CA ASN A 44 -12.72 -10.02 2.41
C ASN A 44 -11.38 -9.26 2.32
N LEU A 45 -10.28 -10.02 2.20
CA LEU A 45 -8.94 -9.46 2.02
C LEU A 45 -8.64 -9.33 0.52
N TYR A 46 -8.60 -8.08 0.04
CA TYR A 46 -8.12 -7.80 -1.31
C TYR A 46 -6.60 -7.59 -1.29
N ILE A 47 -5.86 -8.49 -1.94
CA ILE A 47 -4.44 -8.30 -2.26
C ILE A 47 -4.36 -7.72 -3.67
N PRO A 48 -4.16 -6.40 -3.83
CA PRO A 48 -4.05 -5.80 -5.15
C PRO A 48 -2.83 -6.34 -5.91
N LYS A 49 -3.00 -6.53 -7.22
CA LYS A 49 -1.83 -6.64 -8.13
C LYS A 49 -1.00 -5.36 -7.99
N TRP A 50 0.33 -5.48 -8.15
CA TRP A 50 1.45 -4.52 -8.01
C TRP A 50 1.25 -3.02 -8.37
N LYS A 51 0.07 -2.59 -8.83
CA LYS A 51 -0.29 -1.19 -9.11
C LYS A 51 -0.77 -0.39 -7.87
N SER A 52 -0.69 -0.93 -6.65
CA SER A 52 -1.23 -0.28 -5.45
C SER A 52 -0.22 0.65 -4.76
N SER A 53 -0.29 1.92 -5.16
CA SER A 53 -0.13 3.18 -4.39
C SER A 53 1.10 3.45 -3.52
N HIS A 54 1.85 2.46 -3.05
CA HIS A 54 2.90 2.66 -2.03
C HIS A 54 4.30 2.81 -2.64
N GLN A 55 4.65 1.99 -3.65
CA GLN A 55 5.86 2.25 -4.46
C GLN A 55 5.72 3.42 -5.41
N THR A 56 4.48 3.87 -5.65
CA THR A 56 4.22 5.07 -6.42
C THR A 56 4.66 6.33 -5.66
N SER A 57 4.85 6.27 -4.33
CA SER A 57 5.12 7.48 -3.54
C SER A 57 6.45 8.15 -3.87
N ASP A 58 7.55 7.42 -3.97
CA ASP A 58 8.86 8.07 -4.13
C ASP A 58 9.09 8.52 -5.57
N ARG A 59 8.64 7.73 -6.54
CA ARG A 59 8.61 8.16 -7.94
C ARG A 59 7.68 9.36 -8.13
N ASP A 60 6.47 9.33 -7.58
CA ASP A 60 5.52 10.43 -7.73
C ASP A 60 6.01 11.68 -7.01
N LYS A 61 6.66 11.57 -5.84
CA LYS A 61 7.35 12.68 -5.15
C LYS A 61 8.43 13.27 -6.04
N ALA A 62 9.32 12.45 -6.59
CA ALA A 62 10.37 12.91 -7.50
C ALA A 62 9.78 13.59 -8.74
N ILE A 63 8.70 13.05 -9.32
CA ILE A 63 7.96 13.69 -10.42
C ILE A 63 7.40 15.05 -10.01
N ILE A 64 6.84 15.18 -8.80
CA ILE A 64 6.29 16.45 -8.29
C ILE A 64 7.40 17.48 -8.05
N GLU A 65 8.54 17.05 -7.48
CA GLU A 65 9.68 17.92 -7.18
C GLU A 65 10.39 18.40 -8.46
N GLU A 66 10.52 17.55 -9.47
CA GLU A 66 11.15 17.89 -10.75
C GLU A 66 10.22 18.63 -11.72
N PHE A 67 8.93 18.78 -11.38
CA PHE A 67 7.97 19.42 -12.25
C PHE A 67 8.17 20.93 -12.31
N ASN A 68 8.41 21.48 -13.49
CA ASN A 68 8.69 22.90 -13.70
C ASN A 68 7.53 23.69 -14.33
N GLY A 69 6.34 23.08 -14.44
CA GLY A 69 5.15 23.70 -15.03
C GLY A 69 4.85 23.25 -16.46
N ILE A 70 5.87 22.90 -17.25
CA ILE A 70 5.69 22.57 -18.68
C ILE A 70 6.32 21.23 -19.11
N ASN A 71 7.23 20.67 -18.32
CA ASN A 71 8.02 19.47 -18.65
C ASN A 71 7.28 18.11 -18.56
N HIS A 72 5.96 18.06 -18.76
CA HIS A 72 5.17 16.82 -18.64
C HIS A 72 5.67 15.69 -19.54
N THR A 73 6.02 16.01 -20.79
CA THR A 73 6.50 15.05 -21.79
C THR A 73 7.89 14.51 -21.44
N GLU A 74 8.76 15.36 -20.86
CA GLU A 74 10.10 14.97 -20.44
C GLU A 74 10.04 14.02 -19.25
N LEU A 75 9.21 14.34 -18.25
CA LEU A 75 8.97 13.47 -17.10
C LEU A 75 8.35 12.13 -17.52
N ALA A 76 7.40 12.14 -18.45
CA ALA A 76 6.80 10.92 -18.99
C ALA A 76 7.87 9.98 -19.59
N LYS A 77 8.79 10.53 -20.38
CA LYS A 77 9.92 9.77 -20.95
C LYS A 77 10.88 9.27 -19.87
N LYS A 78 11.31 10.14 -18.95
CA LYS A 78 12.27 9.82 -17.87
C LYS A 78 11.77 8.69 -16.97
N TYR A 79 10.47 8.68 -16.66
CA TYR A 79 9.87 7.74 -15.69
C TYR A 79 9.13 6.56 -16.32
N GLY A 80 9.15 6.43 -17.66
CA GLY A 80 8.47 5.33 -18.37
C GLY A 80 6.95 5.35 -18.17
N LEU A 81 6.35 6.55 -18.17
CA LEU A 81 4.94 6.78 -17.92
C LEU A 81 4.25 7.41 -19.13
N SER A 82 2.92 7.32 -19.18
CA SER A 82 2.16 8.16 -20.11
C SER A 82 2.08 9.60 -19.59
N VAL A 83 2.00 10.56 -20.51
CA VAL A 83 1.82 11.98 -20.16
C VAL A 83 0.56 12.20 -19.31
N GLN A 84 -0.52 11.47 -19.63
CA GLN A 84 -1.77 11.47 -18.84
C GLN A 84 -1.55 11.00 -17.39
N TRP A 85 -0.62 10.06 -17.17
CA TRP A 85 -0.27 9.61 -15.82
C TRP A 85 0.44 10.71 -15.04
N ILE A 86 1.37 11.45 -15.67
CA ILE A 86 2.03 12.61 -15.08
C ILE A 86 0.99 13.66 -14.65
N TYR A 87 0.04 14.01 -15.52
CA TYR A 87 -1.07 14.90 -15.16
C TYR A 87 -1.88 14.38 -13.97
N SER A 88 -2.16 13.08 -13.92
CA SER A 88 -2.88 12.50 -12.78
C SER A 88 -2.10 12.58 -11.47
N ILE A 89 -0.77 12.43 -11.50
CA ILE A 89 0.08 12.53 -10.31
C ILE A 89 0.04 13.96 -9.76
N LEU A 90 0.30 14.95 -10.63
CA LEU A 90 0.31 16.36 -10.27
C LEU A 90 -1.06 16.84 -9.74
N ARG A 91 -2.15 16.43 -10.39
CA ARG A 91 -3.52 16.74 -9.95
C ARG A 91 -3.84 16.16 -8.57
N LYS A 92 -3.37 14.93 -8.27
CA LYS A 92 -3.55 14.31 -6.95
C LYS A 92 -2.76 15.07 -5.87
N SER A 93 -1.55 15.52 -6.19
CA SER A 93 -0.72 16.33 -5.29
C SER A 93 -1.41 17.63 -4.90
N LYS A 94 -1.90 18.40 -5.90
CA LYS A 94 -2.60 19.68 -5.67
C LYS A 94 -3.81 19.52 -4.75
N LYS A 95 -4.66 18.52 -5.00
CA LYS A 95 -5.83 18.22 -4.14
C LYS A 95 -5.44 17.87 -2.70
N LYS A 96 -4.28 17.23 -2.48
CA LYS A 96 -3.79 16.89 -1.14
C LYS A 96 -3.33 18.14 -0.39
N GLN A 97 -2.64 19.07 -1.07
CA GLN A 97 -2.21 20.34 -0.50
C GLN A 97 -3.40 21.24 -0.13
N GLU A 98 -4.40 21.34 -1.00
CA GLU A 98 -5.63 22.11 -0.75
C GLU A 98 -6.40 21.60 0.48
N LYS A 99 -6.51 20.28 0.64
CA LYS A 99 -7.15 19.68 1.82
C LYS A 99 -6.38 19.96 3.12
N ALA A 100 -5.06 19.83 3.10
CA ALA A 100 -4.23 20.10 4.28
C ALA A 100 -4.33 21.57 4.74
N GLN A 101 -4.47 22.51 3.80
CA GLN A 101 -4.65 23.93 4.13
C GLN A 101 -6.03 24.23 4.74
N ASN A 102 -7.08 23.55 4.28
CA ASN A 102 -8.45 23.76 4.76
C ASN A 102 -8.75 23.10 6.12
N GLU A 103 -7.93 22.15 6.57
CA GLU A 103 -8.07 21.48 7.89
C GLU A 103 -7.31 22.22 9.01
N THR A 104 -6.55 23.26 8.67
CA THR A 104 -5.73 24.06 9.62
C THR A 104 -6.38 25.44 9.94
N HIS A 105 -7.66 25.61 9.61
CA HIS A 105 -8.48 26.79 9.89
C HIS A 105 -9.82 26.35 10.48
#